data_AF-B4W3Y6-F1
#
_entry.id   AF-B4W3Y6-F1
#
_cell.length_a   1.000
_cell.length_b   1.000
_cell.length_c   1.000
_cell.angle_alpha   90.00
_cell.angle_beta   90.00
_cell.angle_gamma   90.00
#
_symmetry.space_group_name_H-M   'P 1'
#
loop_
_entity.id
_entity.type
_entity.pdbx_description
1 polymer ?
#
loop_
_entity_poly.entity_id
_entity_poly.type
_entity_poly.pdbx_seq_one_letter_code
_entity_poly.pdbx_strand_id
1 'polypeptide(L)' 'MSEIGNENEQDNTLLNQWRQKIEIANHNNIFCHCRHCGDEWVDSSLKSACNHCGSHNIERIPCWQFPDG' A
#
# COMPACT_ATOMS: atom_id res chain seq x y z
N MET A 1 -45.83 -2.68 -2.50
CA MET A 1 -45.28 -4.06 -2.47
C MET A 1 -44.76 -4.35 -3.88
N SER A 2 -43.47 -4.52 -4.16
CA SER A 2 -42.30 -4.76 -3.30
C SER A 2 -41.06 -4.43 -4.13
N GLU A 3 -40.26 -3.44 -3.72
CA GLU A 3 -38.93 -3.21 -4.30
C GLU A 3 -37.93 -4.08 -3.52
N ILE A 4 -37.88 -5.37 -3.84
CA ILE A 4 -36.82 -6.27 -3.38
C ILE A 4 -35.78 -6.29 -4.50
N GLY A 5 -35.00 -5.22 -4.58
CA GLY A 5 -33.86 -5.15 -5.46
C GLY A 5 -32.81 -4.31 -4.78
N ASN A 6 -31.58 -4.82 -4.75
CA ASN A 6 -30.37 -4.03 -4.63
C ASN A 6 -29.68 -3.87 -3.25
N GLU A 7 -29.81 -4.80 -2.30
CA GLU A 7 -28.90 -4.81 -1.13
C GLU A 7 -27.55 -5.49 -1.49
N ASN A 8 -27.60 -6.65 -2.17
CA ASN A 8 -26.39 -7.42 -2.53
C ASN A 8 -25.48 -6.73 -3.56
N GLU A 9 -26.02 -5.93 -4.49
CA GLU A 9 -25.20 -5.22 -5.50
C GLU A 9 -24.47 -4.01 -4.88
N GLN A 10 -25.13 -3.35 -3.93
CA GLN A 10 -24.59 -2.22 -3.19
C GLN A 10 -23.46 -2.67 -2.24
N ASP A 11 -23.61 -3.82 -1.59
CA ASP A 11 -22.56 -4.47 -0.79
C ASP A 11 -21.35 -4.88 -1.64
N ASN A 12 -21.57 -5.44 -2.83
CA ASN A 12 -20.47 -5.79 -3.73
C ASN A 12 -19.74 -4.54 -4.27
N THR A 13 -20.48 -3.46 -4.55
CA THR A 13 -19.88 -2.19 -4.98
C THR A 13 -19.02 -1.58 -3.88
N LEU A 14 -19.54 -1.55 -2.65
CA LEU A 14 -18.82 -1.04 -1.49
C LEU A 14 -17.57 -1.88 -1.19
N LEU A 15 -17.68 -3.21 -1.24
CA LEU A 15 -16.55 -4.12 -1.06
C LEU A 15 -15.45 -3.86 -2.09
N ASN A 16 -15.80 -3.69 -3.37
CA ASN A 16 -14.83 -3.39 -4.42
C ASN A 16 -14.14 -2.04 -4.22
N GLN A 17 -14.87 -1.02 -3.78
CA GLN A 17 -14.28 0.28 -3.45
C GLN A 17 -13.27 0.18 -2.31
N TRP A 18 -13.58 -0.59 -1.25
CA TRP A 18 -12.65 -0.82 -0.15
C TRP A 18 -11.40 -1.60 -0.59
N ARG A 19 -11.57 -2.64 -1.41
CA ARG A 19 -10.44 -3.40 -1.97
C ARG A 19 -9.51 -2.49 -2.78
N GLN A 20 -10.06 -1.62 -3.64
CA GLN A 20 -9.27 -0.66 -4.40
C GLN A 20 -8.49 0.30 -3.49
N LYS A 21 -9.12 0.82 -2.42
CA LYS A 21 -8.43 1.68 -1.45
C LYS A 21 -7.27 0.96 -0.76
N ILE A 22 -7.45 -0.32 -0.40
CA ILE A 22 -6.41 -1.14 0.20
C ILE A 22 -5.27 -1.41 -0.78
N GLU A 23 -5.57 -1.71 -2.04
CA GLU A 23 -4.55 -1.92 -3.08
C GLU A 23 -3.71 -0.65 -3.30
N ILE A 24 -4.36 0.52 -3.37
CA ILE A 24 -3.67 1.81 -3.48
C ILE A 24 -2.79 2.07 -2.25
N ALA A 25 -3.30 1.81 -1.04
CA ALA A 25 -2.53 1.98 0.18
C ALA A 25 -1.31 1.04 0.23
N ASN A 26 -1.46 -0.22 -0.18
CA ASN A 26 -0.37 -1.18 -0.27
C ASN A 26 0.72 -0.74 -1.25
N HIS A 27 0.32 -0.21 -2.40
CA HIS A 27 1.28 0.27 -3.40
C HIS A 27 2.09 1.46 -2.87
N ASN A 28 1.47 2.35 -2.11
CA ASN A 28 2.12 3.60 -1.69
C ASN A 28 2.92 3.49 -0.39
N ASN A 29 2.76 2.40 0.36
CA ASN A 29 3.42 2.25 1.65
C ASN A 29 4.35 1.03 1.65
N ILE A 30 5.45 1.14 0.91
CA ILE A 30 6.52 0.14 0.91
C ILE A 30 7.68 0.68 1.72
N PHE A 31 7.88 0.13 2.91
CA PHE A 31 9.07 0.42 3.71
C PHE A 31 10.29 -0.19 3.02
N CYS A 32 11.29 0.65 2.79
CA CYS A 32 12.54 0.30 2.17
C CYS A 32 13.67 0.46 3.20
N HIS A 33 14.48 -0.59 3.35
CA HIS A 33 15.69 -0.57 4.17
C HIS A 33 16.89 -0.98 3.31
N CYS A 34 17.87 -0.09 3.18
CA CYS A 34 19.09 -0.39 2.44
C CYS A 34 20.02 -1.25 3.29
N ARG A 35 20.21 -2.51 2.90
CA ARG A 35 21.12 -3.45 3.60
C ARG A 35 22.60 -3.08 3.52
N HIS A 36 22.96 -2.07 2.73
CA HIS A 36 24.34 -1.62 2.57
C HIS A 36 24.70 -0.46 3.50
N CYS A 37 23.90 0.62 3.50
CA CYS A 37 24.17 1.81 4.30
C CYS A 37 23.22 2.00 5.48
N GLY A 38 22.17 1.17 5.61
CA GLY A 38 21.18 1.23 6.67
C GLY A 38 20.13 2.35 6.52
N ASP A 39 20.08 3.03 5.37
CA ASP A 39 19.11 4.08 5.12
C ASP A 39 17.68 3.52 5.01
N GLU A 40 16.71 4.24 5.55
CA GLU A 40 15.32 3.80 5.70
C GLU A 40 14.35 4.85 5.17
N TRP A 41 13.41 4.44 4.32
CA TRP A 41 12.42 5.33 3.74
C TRP A 41 11.15 4.59 3.35
N VAL A 42 10.10 5.35 3.03
CA VAL A 42 8.86 4.81 2.44
C VAL A 42 8.81 5.21 0.98
N ASP A 43 8.50 4.26 0.12
CA ASP A 43 8.37 4.48 -1.33
C ASP A 43 7.09 3.82 -1.86
N SER A 44 6.70 4.24 -3.06
CA SER A 44 5.66 3.61 -3.87
C SER A 44 6.23 2.71 -4.97
N SER A 45 7.56 2.74 -5.19
CA SER A 45 8.23 1.98 -6.25
C SER A 45 9.00 0.78 -5.72
N LEU A 46 8.84 -0.37 -6.36
CA LEU A 46 9.66 -1.57 -6.09
C LEU A 46 11.04 -1.55 -6.78
N LYS A 47 11.33 -0.53 -7.60
CA LYS A 47 12.52 -0.47 -8.46
C LYS A 47 13.55 0.59 -8.06
N SER A 48 13.26 1.38 -7.03
CA SER A 48 14.18 2.42 -6.56
C SER A 48 15.44 1.82 -5.93
N ALA A 49 16.58 2.41 -6.29
CA ALA A 49 17.84 2.23 -5.59
C ALA A 49 17.88 3.14 -4.35
N CYS A 50 18.78 2.86 -3.41
CA CYS A 50 18.99 3.75 -2.26
C CYS A 50 19.49 5.13 -2.74
N ASN A 51 18.81 6.20 -2.32
CA ASN A 51 19.18 7.57 -2.67
C ASN A 51 20.50 8.01 -2.05
N HIS A 52 20.89 7.41 -0.92
CA HIS A 52 22.12 7.76 -0.21
C HIS A 52 23.38 7.09 -0.78
N CYS A 53 23.32 5.79 -1.12
CA CYS A 53 24.50 5.03 -1.57
C CYS A 53 24.40 4.44 -2.98
N GLY A 54 23.26 4.56 -3.66
CA GLY A 54 23.04 3.98 -4.99
C GLY A 54 22.90 2.45 -5.01
N SER A 55 22.91 1.79 -3.85
CA SER A 55 22.76 0.33 -3.77
C SER A 55 21.36 -0.12 -4.18
N HIS A 56 21.29 -1.28 -4.83
CA HIS A 56 20.04 -1.95 -5.17
C HIS A 56 19.68 -3.05 -4.16
N ASN A 57 20.54 -3.30 -3.17
CA ASN A 57 20.32 -4.27 -2.11
C ASN A 57 19.38 -3.71 -1.04
N ILE A 58 18.11 -3.61 -1.40
CA ILE A 58 17.05 -2.99 -0.59
C ILE A 58 16.07 -4.07 -0.15
N GLU A 59 15.86 -4.19 1.16
CA GLU A 59 14.74 -4.93 1.73
C GLU A 59 13.48 -4.09 1.61
N ARG A 60 12.39 -4.72 1.16
CA ARG A 60 11.10 -4.05 0.91
C ARG A 60 10.00 -4.79 1.62
N ILE A 61 9.28 -4.09 2.48
CA ILE A 61 8.22 -4.65 3.31
C ILE A 61 7.00 -3.74 3.17
N PRO A 62 5.83 -4.26 2.76
CA PRO A 62 4.60 -3.49 2.85
C PRO A 62 4.38 -3.03 4.30
N CYS A 63 4.25 -1.72 4.51
CA CYS A 63 4.11 -1.12 5.83
C CYS A 63 2.83 -0.32 5.90
N TRP A 64 2.11 -0.37 7.01
CA TRP A 64 0.92 0.46 7.19
C TRP A 64 1.19 1.34 8.41
N GLN A 65 1.36 2.64 8.17
CA GLN A 65 1.50 3.63 9.23
C GLN A 65 0.11 4.21 9.50
N PHE A 66 -0.43 3.95 10.68
CA PHE A 66 -1.62 4.65 11.16
C PHE A 66 -1.14 5.89 11.89
N PRO A 67 -1.72 7.09 11.64
CA PRO A 67 -1.37 8.26 12.41
C PRO A 67 -1.69 8.01 13.89
N ASP A 68 -0.72 8.25 14.76
CA ASP A 68 -0.84 8.13 16.22
C ASP A 68 -1.63 9.32 16.81
N GLY A 69 -2.80 9.66 16.26
CA GLY A 69 -3.69 10.71 16.79
C GLY A 69 -3.34 12.15 16.43
#